data_AF-A0A4S8J0N0-F1
#
_entry.id   AF-A0A4S8J0N0-F1
#
_cell.length_a   1.000
_cell.length_b   1.000
_cell.length_c   1.000
_cell.angle_alpha   90.00
_cell.angle_beta   90.00
_cell.angle_gamma   90.00
#
_symmetry.space_group_name_H-M   'P 1'
#
loop_
_entity.id
_entity.type
_entity.pdbx_description
1 polymer ?
#
loop_
_entity_poly.entity_id
_entity_poly.type
_entity_poly.pdbx_seq_one_letter_code
_entity_poly.pdbx_strand_id
1 'polypeptide(L)'
;MERTSSIELEPRTLTYAELQNAREAAMLILSSKSLEEAIKIFTEGVKPVPCIKDKTYIDRVDNDDEEEEEDDDEMMDYLEMEQTYRPSF
;
A
#
# COMPACT_ATOMS: atom_id res chain seq x y z
N MET A 1 17.34 -6.89 -29.71
CA MET A 1 16.79 -6.27 -28.48
C MET A 1 16.61 -7.39 -27.47
N GLU A 2 17.43 -7.41 -26.44
CA GLU A 2 17.24 -8.32 -25.30
C GLU A 2 16.11 -7.77 -24.43
N ARG A 3 15.20 -8.64 -23.99
CA ARG A 3 14.15 -8.27 -23.04
C ARG A 3 14.79 -8.23 -21.67
N THR A 4 14.96 -7.04 -21.10
CA THR A 4 15.24 -6.90 -19.66
C THR A 4 13.91 -6.92 -18.91
N SER A 5 13.85 -7.62 -17.78
CA SER A 5 12.66 -7.66 -16.93
C SER A 5 12.54 -6.33 -16.19
N SER A 6 11.32 -5.77 -16.12
CA SER A 6 11.07 -4.48 -15.44
C SER A 6 11.58 -4.43 -14.00
N ILE A 7 11.65 -5.57 -13.32
CA ILE A 7 12.15 -5.72 -11.95
C ILE A 7 13.62 -5.28 -11.78
N GLU A 8 14.46 -5.35 -12.82
CA GLU A 8 15.86 -4.92 -12.74
C GLU A 8 16.02 -3.39 -12.81
N LEU A 9 14.98 -2.70 -13.27
CA LEU A 9 14.93 -1.24 -13.39
C LEU A 9 14.22 -0.58 -12.21
N GLU A 10 13.59 -1.37 -11.33
CA GLU A 10 12.88 -0.87 -10.17
C GLU A 10 13.84 -0.48 -9.03
N PRO A 11 13.51 0.56 -8.26
CA PRO A 11 14.27 0.89 -7.06
C PRO A 11 14.17 -0.26 -6.07
N ARG A 12 15.32 -0.74 -5.60
CA ARG A 12 15.38 -1.86 -4.66
C ARG A 12 14.73 -1.48 -3.34
N THR A 13 13.79 -2.29 -2.87
CA THR A 13 13.20 -2.15 -1.54
C THR A 13 14.23 -2.48 -0.46
N LEU A 14 14.05 -1.90 0.72
CA LEU A 14 14.87 -2.24 1.89
C LEU A 14 14.74 -3.74 2.23
N THR A 15 15.84 -4.36 2.64
CA THR A 15 15.82 -5.68 3.28
C THR A 15 15.17 -5.60 4.66
N TYR A 16 14.80 -6.75 5.23
CA TYR A 16 14.24 -6.79 6.58
C TYR A 16 15.15 -6.14 7.63
N ALA A 17 16.46 -6.41 7.58
CA ALA A 17 17.43 -5.82 8.51
C ALA A 17 17.53 -4.29 8.37
N GLU A 18 17.55 -3.79 7.14
CA GLU A 18 17.58 -2.35 6.87
C GLU A 18 16.29 -1.67 7.32
N LEU A 19 15.14 -2.32 7.13
CA LEU A 19 13.85 -1.82 7.61
C LEU A 19 13.83 -1.72 9.14
N GLN A 20 14.31 -2.75 9.85
CA GLN A 20 14.39 -2.74 11.31
C GLN A 20 15.32 -1.62 11.81
N ASN A 21 16.50 -1.47 11.21
CA ASN A 21 17.43 -0.40 11.55
C ASN A 21 16.81 0.99 11.31
N ALA A 22 16.14 1.18 10.17
CA ALA A 22 15.46 2.44 9.85
C ALA A 22 14.35 2.75 10.87
N ARG A 23 13.60 1.72 11.30
CA ARG A 23 12.56 1.86 12.32
C ARG A 23 13.14 2.26 13.67
N GLU A 24 14.21 1.63 14.12
CA GLU A 24 14.87 1.96 15.39
C GLU A 24 15.41 3.40 15.37
N ALA A 25 16.04 3.81 14.26
CA ALA A 25 16.50 5.18 14.07
C ALA A 25 15.34 6.20 14.10
N ALA A 26 14.22 5.88 13.46
CA ALA A 26 13.03 6.73 13.47
C ALA A 26 12.47 6.88 14.90
N MET A 27 12.41 5.80 15.68
CA MET A 27 11.98 5.84 17.09
C MET A 27 12.89 6.70 17.96
N LEU A 28 14.21 6.63 17.73
CA LEU A 28 15.18 7.48 18.44
C LEU A 28 14.92 8.97 18.14
N ILE A 29 14.66 9.33 16.88
CA ILE A 29 14.37 10.71 16.48
C ILE A 29 13.08 11.18 17.16
N LEU A 30 12.00 10.40 17.08
CA LEU A 30 10.71 10.75 17.66
C LEU A 30 10.73 10.89 19.19
N SER A 31 11.59 10.14 19.87
CA SER A 31 11.71 10.20 21.34
C SER A 31 12.65 11.30 21.83
N SER A 32 13.62 11.74 21.03
CA SER A 32 14.68 12.66 21.46
C SER A 32 14.62 14.07 20.86
N LYS A 33 13.89 14.27 19.76
CA LYS A 33 13.81 15.55 19.03
C LYS A 33 12.46 16.23 19.25
N SER A 34 12.45 17.55 19.09
CA SER A 34 11.19 18.29 19.02
C SER A 34 10.41 17.91 17.75
N LEU A 35 9.09 18.12 17.76
CA LEU A 35 8.23 17.83 16.62
C LEU A 35 8.72 18.55 15.34
N GLU A 36 9.10 19.82 15.46
CA GLU A 36 9.55 20.64 14.32
C GLU A 36 10.86 20.11 13.73
N GLU A 37 11.83 19.74 14.57
CA GLU A 37 13.08 19.12 14.13
C GLU A 37 12.84 17.75 13.49
N ALA A 38 11.97 16.93 14.08
CA ALA A 38 11.63 15.62 13.53
C ALA A 38 11.00 15.75 12.13
N ILE A 39 10.04 16.66 11.96
CA ILE A 39 9.43 16.94 10.66
C ILE A 39 10.50 17.35 9.65
N LYS A 40 11.39 18.27 10.02
CA LYS A 40 12.48 18.71 9.15
C LYS A 40 13.36 17.53 8.69
N ILE A 41 13.73 16.64 9.61
CA ILE A 41 14.56 15.46 9.29
C ILE A 41 13.80 14.51 8.34
N PHE A 42 12.55 14.16 8.64
CA PHE A 42 11.78 13.20 7.83
C PHE A 42 11.37 13.73 6.46
N THR A 43 11.32 15.06 6.29
CA THR A 43 10.90 15.70 5.04
C THR A 43 12.07 16.31 4.25
N GLU A 44 13.30 16.16 4.74
CA GLU A 44 14.49 16.67 4.05
C GLU A 44 14.65 16.00 2.67
N GLY A 45 14.76 16.82 1.62
CA GLY A 45 14.93 16.35 0.25
C GLY A 45 13.65 15.79 -0.42
N VAL A 46 12.53 15.73 0.31
CA VAL A 46 11.25 15.27 -0.26
C VAL A 46 10.61 16.41 -1.05
N LYS A 47 10.19 16.13 -2.28
CA LYS A 47 9.41 17.07 -3.09
C LYS A 47 7.92 16.82 -2.85
N PRO A 48 7.12 17.84 -2.52
CA PRO A 48 5.68 17.67 -2.39
C PRO A 48 5.10 17.22 -3.74
N VAL A 49 4.29 16.17 -3.71
CA VAL A 49 3.51 15.78 -4.89
C VAL A 49 2.43 16.85 -5.08
N PRO A 50 2.32 17.50 -6.25
CA PRO A 50 1.28 18.47 -6.50
C PRO A 50 -0.07 17.75 -6.40
N CYS A 51 -0.86 18.09 -5.38
CA CYS A 51 -2.25 17.67 -5.34
C CYS A 51 -3.04 18.46 -6.39
N ILE A 52 -3.92 17.77 -7.12
CA ILE A 52 -4.89 18.43 -8.01
C ILE A 52 -5.87 19.15 -7.08
N LYS A 53 -5.65 20.46 -6.85
CA LYS A 53 -6.54 21.31 -6.04
C LYS A 53 -7.75 21.80 -6.81
N ASP A 54 -7.81 21.49 -8.10
CA ASP A 54 -8.94 21.79 -8.95
C ASP A 54 -10.04 20.78 -8.64
N LYS A 55 -10.99 21.21 -7.80
CA LYS A 55 -12.27 20.53 -7.54
C LYS A 55 -13.16 20.41 -8.79
N THR A 56 -12.62 20.63 -9.99
CA THR A 56 -13.36 20.66 -11.26
C THR A 56 -13.13 19.42 -12.12
N TYR A 57 -12.52 18.35 -11.57
CA TYR A 57 -12.39 17.08 -12.30
C TYR A 57 -12.60 15.86 -11.39
N ILE A 58 -13.72 15.86 -10.68
CA ILE A 58 -14.43 14.61 -10.32
C ILE A 58 -15.91 14.84 -10.61
N ASP A 59 -16.20 15.23 -11.85
CA ASP A 59 -17.48 14.99 -12.51
C ASP A 59 -17.22 13.91 -13.56
N ARG A 60 -16.78 12.74 -13.09
CA ARG A 60 -17.11 11.51 -13.78
C ARG A 60 -18.24 10.92 -12.96
N VAL A 61 -19.44 11.36 -13.31
CA VAL A 61 -20.62 10.51 -13.17
C VAL A 61 -20.37 9.33 -14.11
N ASP A 62 -19.55 8.39 -13.68
CA ASP A 62 -19.74 7.00 -14.10
C ASP A 62 -20.99 6.55 -13.34
N ASN A 63 -22.14 7.00 -13.83
CA ASN A 63 -23.39 6.31 -13.62
C ASN A 63 -23.45 5.23 -14.71
N ASP A 64 -22.51 4.29 -14.63
CA ASP A 64 -22.81 2.92 -15.02
C ASP A 64 -23.61 2.39 -13.83
N ASP A 65 -24.93 2.58 -13.89
CA ASP A 65 -25.87 1.59 -13.35
C ASP A 65 -25.57 0.29 -14.12
N GLU A 66 -24.44 -0.35 -13.83
CA GLU A 66 -24.36 -1.80 -13.97
C GLU A 66 -25.34 -2.30 -12.92
N GLU A 67 -26.50 -2.79 -13.36
CA GLU A 67 -27.35 -3.61 -12.51
C GLU A 67 -26.43 -4.65 -11.87
N GLU A 68 -26.26 -4.57 -10.54
CA GLU A 68 -25.67 -5.65 -9.77
C GLU A 68 -26.58 -6.85 -10.01
N GLU A 69 -26.24 -7.70 -10.99
CA GLU A 69 -26.65 -9.09 -10.95
C GLU A 69 -26.09 -9.59 -9.61
N GLU A 70 -26.99 -9.86 -8.65
CA GLU A 70 -26.68 -10.54 -7.41
C GLU A 70 -26.15 -11.94 -7.80
N ASP A 71 -24.87 -12.03 -8.16
CA ASP A 71 -24.13 -13.27 -8.09
C ASP A 71 -23.97 -13.58 -6.60
N ASP A 72 -24.99 -14.26 -6.06
CA ASP A 72 -25.05 -14.87 -4.74
C ASP A 72 -24.05 -16.05 -4.64
N ASP A 73 -22.78 -15.79 -4.99
CA ASP A 73 -21.67 -16.63 -4.60
C ASP A 73 -21.39 -16.37 -3.12
N GLU A 74 -22.26 -16.93 -2.29
CA GLU A 74 -22.18 -16.98 -0.83
C GLU A 74 -20.72 -17.24 -0.41
N MET A 75 -20.05 -16.20 0.08
CA MET A 75 -18.68 -16.28 0.60
C MET A 75 -18.69 -17.22 1.80
N MET A 76 -18.48 -18.52 1.55
CA MET A 76 -18.27 -19.54 2.57
C MET A 76 -17.24 -19.01 3.56
N ASP A 77 -17.64 -18.91 4.83
CA ASP A 77 -16.72 -18.56 5.90
C ASP A 77 -15.51 -19.50 5.82
N TYR A 78 -14.30 -18.94 5.87
CA TYR A 78 -13.07 -19.74 5.83
C TYR A 78 -13.07 -20.82 6.92
N LEU A 79 -13.76 -20.59 8.05
CA LEU A 79 -13.98 -21.59 9.09
C LEU A 79 -14.84 -22.78 8.65
N GLU A 80 -15.74 -22.62 7.70
CA GLU A 80 -16.58 -23.71 7.17
C GLU A 80 -15.84 -24.53 6.09
N MET A 81 -14.96 -23.88 5.32
CA MET A 81 -14.08 -24.56 4.36
C MET A 81 -13.12 -25.55 5.05
N GLU A 82 -12.59 -25.20 6.22
CA GLU A 82 -11.75 -26.12 7.02
C GLU A 82 -12.54 -27.32 7.58
N GLN A 83 -13.83 -27.14 7.86
CA GLN A 83 -14.68 -28.20 8.42
C GLN A 83 -15.15 -29.21 7.38
N THR A 84 -15.26 -28.81 6.10
CA THR A 84 -15.69 -29.68 5.01
C THR A 84 -14.54 -30.40 4.30
N TYR A 85 -13.29 -30.03 4.56
CA TYR A 85 -12.12 -30.72 4.02
C TYR A 85 -12.04 -32.15 4.57
N ARG A 86 -12.55 -33.11 3.79
CA ARG A 86 -12.28 -34.53 3.95
C ARG A 86 -11.19 -34.94 2.96
N PRO A 87 -9.96 -35.20 3.40
CA PRO A 87 -8.95 -35.76 2.53
C PRO A 87 -9.43 -37.14 2.06
N SER A 88 -9.62 -37.31 0.76
CA SER A 88 -9.77 -38.63 0.15
C SER A 88 -8.42 -39.33 0.21
N PHE A 89 -8.35 -40.44 0.96
CA PHE A 89 -7.22 -41.38 0.96
C PHE A 89 -7.24 -42.27 -0.28
#